data_AF-A0A7J6NVQ3-F1
#
_entry.id   AF-A0A7J6NVQ3-F1
#
_cell.length_a   1.000
_cell.length_b   1.000
_cell.length_c   1.000
_cell.angle_alpha   90.00
_cell.angle_beta   90.00
_cell.angle_gamma   90.00
#
_symmetry.space_group_name_H-M   'P 1'
#
loop_
_entity.id
_entity.type
_entity.pdbx_description
1 polymer ?
#
loop_
_entity_poly.entity_id
_entity_poly.type
_entity_poly.pdbx_seq_one_letter_code
_entity_poly.pdbx_strand_id
1 'polypeptide(L)'
;VLCLDGDCCRTPAQAEGECTQHARACGGGQGLFIMPYASVVLAVAAPRNCIWDGPYEDSHGETDSYLRRNLADLRLSKRRYDQLKSAFIRGTIDMDIIKNNEKTGRFVPRAL
;
A
#
# COMPACT_ATOMS: atom_id res chain seq x y z
N VAL A 1 -5.25 -10.11 9.96
CA VAL A 1 -6.10 -9.66 8.83
C VAL A 1 -6.74 -8.35 9.27
N LEU A 2 -6.70 -7.31 8.42
CA LEU A 2 -7.22 -5.97 8.72
C LEU A 2 -8.24 -5.57 7.63
N CYS A 3 -9.28 -4.85 8.02
CA CYS A 3 -10.22 -4.18 7.11
C CYS A 3 -9.50 -2.97 6.50
N LEU A 4 -9.35 -2.96 5.17
CA LEU A 4 -8.53 -1.94 4.49
C LEU A 4 -9.30 -0.67 4.10
N ASP A 5 -10.56 -0.82 3.68
CA ASP A 5 -11.46 0.31 3.33
C ASP A 5 -12.95 -0.11 3.37
N GLY A 6 -13.28 -1.10 4.19
CA GLY A 6 -14.66 -1.57 4.33
C GLY A 6 -15.46 -0.73 5.31
N ASP A 7 -16.80 -0.81 5.24
CA ASP A 7 -17.65 -0.18 6.25
C ASP A 7 -17.46 -0.78 7.65
N CYS A 8 -16.86 -1.97 7.74
CA CYS A 8 -16.47 -2.61 9.00
C CYS A 8 -15.64 -1.70 9.91
N CYS A 9 -14.69 -0.98 9.33
CA CYS A 9 -13.78 -0.11 10.07
C CYS A 9 -14.22 1.36 10.07
N ARG A 10 -15.39 1.68 9.51
CA ARG A 10 -15.93 3.03 9.42
C ARG A 10 -17.03 3.22 10.45
N THR A 11 -16.67 3.75 11.62
CA THR A 11 -17.65 4.22 12.61
C THR A 11 -17.56 5.75 12.74
N PRO A 12 -18.66 6.45 13.09
CA PRO A 12 -18.61 7.90 13.34
C PRO A 12 -17.61 8.32 14.43
N ALA A 13 -17.25 7.37 15.31
CA ALA A 13 -16.26 7.57 16.37
C ALA A 13 -14.81 7.32 15.92
N GLN A 14 -14.58 6.66 14.78
CA GLN A 14 -13.25 6.40 14.21
C GLN A 14 -12.97 7.34 13.04
N ALA A 15 -12.05 8.28 13.24
CA ALA A 15 -11.58 9.19 12.21
C ALA A 15 -10.63 8.52 11.19
N GLU A 16 -10.11 7.34 11.51
CA GLU A 16 -9.13 6.60 10.72
C GLU A 16 -9.56 5.15 10.61
N GLY A 17 -9.26 4.47 9.50
CA GLY A 17 -9.51 3.04 9.40
C GLY A 17 -8.43 2.20 10.10
N GLU A 18 -8.60 0.87 10.03
CA GLU A 18 -7.80 -0.08 10.80
C GLU A 18 -6.33 -0.11 10.37
N CYS A 19 -6.03 0.12 9.10
CA CYS A 19 -4.66 0.10 8.61
C CYS A 19 -3.83 1.25 9.18
N THR A 20 -4.37 2.48 9.22
CA THR A 20 -3.71 3.63 9.83
C THR A 20 -3.57 3.47 11.34
N GLN A 21 -4.61 2.98 12.02
CA GLN A 21 -4.54 2.69 13.46
C GLN A 21 -3.46 1.65 13.78
N HIS A 22 -3.41 0.56 13.01
CA HIS A 22 -2.41 -0.48 13.20
C HIS A 22 -0.99 0.03 12.91
N ALA A 23 -0.81 0.85 11.86
CA ALA A 23 0.47 1.48 11.56
C ALA A 23 0.96 2.36 12.72
N ARG A 24 0.07 3.10 13.39
CA ARG A 24 0.41 3.87 14.60
C ARG A 24 0.80 2.98 15.77
N ALA A 25 0.03 1.94 16.04
CA ALA A 25 0.25 1.08 17.19
C ALA A 25 1.52 0.22 17.06
N CYS A 26 1.83 -0.27 15.85
CA CYS A 26 2.87 -1.28 15.65
C CYS A 26 4.10 -0.77 14.88
N GLY A 27 3.93 0.26 14.04
CA GLY A 27 4.96 0.72 13.09
C GLY A 27 5.37 2.18 13.25
N GLY A 28 5.06 2.82 14.39
CA GLY A 28 5.40 4.23 14.62
C GLY A 28 4.70 5.19 13.65
N GLY A 29 3.53 4.80 13.14
CA GLY A 29 2.78 5.51 12.12
C GLY A 29 3.06 5.04 10.69
N GLN A 30 4.03 4.16 10.47
CA GLN A 30 4.36 3.63 9.14
C GLN A 30 3.88 2.18 8.95
N GLY A 31 3.41 1.84 7.76
CA GLY A 31 2.94 0.49 7.45
C GLY A 31 2.83 0.23 5.95
N LEU A 32 3.06 -1.02 5.55
CA LEU A 32 2.84 -1.52 4.19
C LEU A 32 1.88 -2.71 4.26
N PHE A 33 0.73 -2.58 3.59
CA PHE A 33 -0.31 -3.60 3.58
C PHE A 33 -0.52 -4.10 2.16
N ILE A 34 -0.17 -5.36 1.91
CA ILE A 34 -0.33 -5.99 0.59
C ILE A 34 -1.80 -6.38 0.40
N MET A 35 -2.36 -6.05 -0.75
CA MET A 35 -3.64 -6.57 -1.23
C MET A 35 -3.40 -7.56 -2.36
N PRO A 36 -3.30 -8.87 -2.08
CA PRO A 36 -2.97 -9.86 -3.12
C PRO A 36 -4.01 -9.88 -4.24
N TYR A 37 -5.29 -9.78 -3.91
CA TYR A 37 -6.40 -9.84 -4.87
C TYR A 37 -6.46 -8.66 -5.85
N ALA A 38 -5.77 -7.57 -5.54
CA ALA A 38 -5.71 -6.39 -6.40
C ALA A 38 -4.28 -6.11 -6.89
N SER A 39 -3.30 -6.94 -6.54
CA SER A 39 -1.88 -6.74 -6.87
C SER A 39 -1.39 -5.31 -6.61
N VAL A 40 -1.74 -4.76 -5.44
CA VAL A 40 -1.33 -3.42 -4.98
C VAL A 40 -0.87 -3.46 -3.52
N VAL A 41 -0.20 -2.39 -3.08
CA VAL A 41 0.18 -2.17 -1.69
C VAL A 41 -0.43 -0.84 -1.22
N LEU A 42 -1.11 -0.87 -0.07
CA LEU A 42 -1.43 0.34 0.67
C LEU A 42 -0.22 0.73 1.51
N ALA A 43 0.41 1.85 1.16
CA ALA A 43 1.46 2.46 1.96
C ALA A 43 0.86 3.51 2.89
N VAL A 44 1.22 3.43 4.17
CA VAL A 44 0.74 4.31 5.23
C VAL A 44 1.93 5.00 5.90
N ALA A 45 1.85 6.32 6.02
CA ALA A 45 2.64 7.17 6.89
C ALA A 45 1.65 8.12 7.59
N ALA A 46 1.03 7.63 8.66
CA ALA A 46 -0.16 8.21 9.28
C ALA A 46 -0.03 9.73 9.50
N PRO A 47 -1.04 10.53 9.09
CA PRO A 47 -2.32 10.13 8.49
C PRO A 47 -2.27 9.97 6.95
N ARG A 48 -1.10 10.16 6.31
CA ARG A 48 -0.95 10.06 4.86
C ARG A 48 -0.93 8.60 4.42
N ASN A 49 -1.45 8.37 3.22
CA ASN A 49 -1.42 7.07 2.58
C ASN A 49 -1.47 7.22 1.07
N CYS A 50 -1.08 6.16 0.37
CA CYS A 50 -1.28 6.05 -1.07
C CYS A 50 -1.23 4.59 -1.51
N ILE A 51 -1.61 4.36 -2.77
CA ILE A 51 -1.53 3.05 -3.41
C ILE A 51 -0.28 2.95 -4.28
N TRP A 52 0.53 1.95 -3.99
CA TRP A 52 1.67 1.53 -4.80
C TRP A 52 1.32 0.29 -5.63
N ASP A 53 2.03 0.12 -6.74
CA ASP A 53 2.00 -1.14 -7.48
C ASP A 53 2.47 -2.29 -6.60
N GLY A 54 1.85 -3.45 -6.75
CA GLY A 54 2.18 -4.66 -6.00
C GLY A 54 3.60 -5.15 -6.22
N PRO A 55 4.07 -6.09 -5.38
CA PRO A 55 5.33 -6.78 -5.60
C PRO A 55 5.22 -7.89 -6.65
N TYR A 56 4.07 -8.04 -7.30
CA TYR A 56 3.84 -9.08 -8.31
C TYR A 56 4.09 -8.54 -9.71
N GLU A 57 4.86 -9.29 -10.50
CA GLU A 57 5.16 -8.96 -11.90
C GLU A 57 4.99 -10.20 -12.78
N ASP A 58 4.71 -10.00 -14.06
CA ASP A 58 4.66 -11.08 -15.05
C ASP A 58 6.06 -11.50 -15.51
N SER A 59 6.14 -12.41 -16.49
CA SER A 59 7.41 -12.85 -17.10
C SER A 59 8.20 -11.74 -17.79
N HIS A 60 7.57 -10.62 -18.12
CA HIS A 60 8.16 -9.45 -18.76
C HIS A 60 8.56 -8.37 -17.73
N GLY A 61 8.28 -8.57 -16.45
CA GLY A 61 8.56 -7.61 -15.38
C GLY A 61 7.53 -6.49 -15.27
N GLU A 62 6.37 -6.65 -15.91
CA GLU A 62 5.27 -5.69 -15.83
C GLU A 62 4.37 -5.98 -14.62
N THR A 63 3.85 -4.91 -14.00
CA THR A 63 2.89 -5.02 -12.90
C THR A 63 1.47 -4.74 -13.35
N ASP A 64 0.51 -5.41 -12.72
CA ASP A 64 -0.91 -5.23 -13.01
C ASP A 64 -1.70 -4.73 -11.79
N SER A 65 -1.61 -3.43 -11.51
CA SER A 65 -2.36 -2.80 -10.43
C SER A 65 -3.87 -2.88 -10.68
N TYR A 66 -4.59 -3.40 -9.67
CA TYR A 66 -6.01 -3.73 -9.73
C TYR A 66 -6.38 -4.76 -10.79
N LEU A 67 -5.41 -5.54 -11.28
CA LEU A 67 -5.61 -6.60 -12.29
C LEU A 67 -6.37 -6.09 -13.54
N ARG A 68 -6.08 -4.86 -13.97
CA ARG A 68 -6.79 -4.19 -15.08
C ARG A 68 -6.31 -4.63 -16.45
N ARG A 69 -5.04 -5.04 -16.55
CA ARG A 69 -4.39 -5.43 -17.81
C ARG A 69 -4.57 -6.92 -18.11
N ASN A 70 -5.03 -7.70 -17.14
CA ASN A 70 -5.16 -9.15 -17.20
C ASN A 70 -3.83 -9.82 -17.58
N LEU A 71 -2.72 -9.35 -16.98
CA LEU A 71 -1.41 -9.98 -17.19
C LEU A 71 -1.45 -11.43 -16.68
N ALA A 72 -0.96 -12.36 -17.51
CA ALA A 72 -0.92 -13.77 -17.16
C ALA A 72 0.28 -14.08 -16.24
N ASP A 73 0.09 -15.01 -15.30
CA ASP A 73 1.14 -15.55 -14.43
C ASP A 73 1.92 -14.47 -13.64
N LEU A 74 1.19 -13.65 -12.86
CA LEU A 74 1.81 -12.72 -11.92
C LEU A 74 2.51 -13.48 -10.79
N ARG A 75 3.81 -13.23 -10.61
CA ARG A 75 4.65 -13.90 -9.61
C ARG A 75 5.29 -12.88 -8.69
N LEU A 76 5.58 -13.30 -7.46
CA LEU A 76 6.24 -12.42 -6.50
C LEU A 76 7.66 -12.08 -6.96
N SER A 77 7.91 -10.80 -7.24
CA SER A 77 9.23 -10.29 -7.58
C SER A 77 10.05 -10.07 -6.33
N LYS A 78 11.16 -10.81 -6.19
CA LYS A 78 12.12 -10.60 -5.11
C LYS A 78 12.65 -9.16 -5.11
N ARG A 79 12.95 -8.62 -6.29
CA ARG A 79 13.46 -7.24 -6.45
C ARG A 79 12.48 -6.21 -5.90
N ARG A 80 11.18 -6.30 -6.26
CA ARG A 80 10.17 -5.35 -5.79
C ARG A 80 9.88 -5.53 -4.30
N TYR A 81 9.83 -6.77 -3.83
CA TYR A 81 9.69 -7.07 -2.41
C TYR A 81 10.83 -6.46 -1.57
N ASP A 82 12.07 -6.61 -2.02
CA ASP A 82 13.24 -6.04 -1.34
C ASP A 82 13.20 -4.50 -1.33
N GLN A 83 12.65 -3.86 -2.37
CA GLN A 83 12.42 -2.40 -2.39
C GLN A 83 11.41 -1.97 -1.33
N LEU A 84 10.25 -2.65 -1.23
CA LEU A 84 9.25 -2.39 -0.19
C LEU A 84 9.84 -2.58 1.21
N LYS A 85 10.56 -3.67 1.42
CA LYS A 85 11.24 -3.97 2.68
C LYS A 85 12.27 -2.89 3.03
N SER A 86 13.07 -2.45 2.07
CA SER A 86 14.04 -1.38 2.26
C SER A 86 13.37 -0.06 2.63
N ALA A 87 12.25 0.30 1.98
CA ALA A 87 11.51 1.52 2.31
C ALA A 87 11.01 1.51 3.75
N PHE A 88 10.47 0.38 4.21
CA PHE A 88 10.01 0.20 5.59
C PHE A 88 11.18 0.27 6.59
N ILE A 89 12.25 -0.50 6.39
CA ILE A 89 13.40 -0.54 7.32
C ILE A 89 14.10 0.82 7.42
N ARG A 90 14.20 1.55 6.31
CA ARG A 90 14.84 2.87 6.27
C ARG A 90 13.93 4.00 6.74
N GLY A 91 12.65 3.72 6.97
CA GLY A 91 11.66 4.72 7.37
C GLY A 91 11.32 5.75 6.27
N THR A 92 11.54 5.42 4.99
CA THR A 92 11.39 6.38 3.87
C THR A 92 9.97 6.43 3.30
N ILE A 93 9.05 5.61 3.82
CA ILE A 93 7.68 5.45 3.30
C ILE A 93 6.98 6.78 3.11
N ASP A 94 7.12 7.71 4.06
CA ASP A 94 6.47 9.02 3.98
C ASP A 94 6.92 9.84 2.75
N MET A 95 8.23 9.93 2.52
CA MET A 95 8.78 10.62 1.35
C MET A 95 8.43 9.91 0.05
N ASP A 96 8.40 8.58 0.07
CA ASP A 96 8.05 7.76 -1.09
C ASP A 96 6.56 7.89 -1.44
N ILE A 97 5.68 8.07 -0.45
CA ILE A 97 4.26 8.41 -0.65
C ILE A 97 4.13 9.74 -1.39
N ILE A 98 4.83 10.79 -0.93
CA ILE A 98 4.78 12.12 -1.56
C ILE A 98 5.22 12.03 -3.03
N LYS A 99 6.38 11.42 -3.30
CA LYS A 99 6.91 11.25 -4.66
C LYS A 99 5.99 10.42 -5.55
N ASN A 100 5.40 9.35 -5.01
CA ASN A 100 4.46 8.53 -5.76
C ASN A 100 3.19 9.31 -6.12
N ASN A 101 2.68 10.12 -5.19
CA ASN A 101 1.49 10.93 -5.40
C ASN A 101 1.72 12.01 -6.46
N GLU A 102 2.88 12.68 -6.44
CA GLU A 102 3.28 13.64 -7.48
C GLU A 102 3.33 13.03 -8.88
N LYS A 103 3.75 11.76 -8.98
CA LYS A 103 3.90 11.05 -10.27
C LYS A 103 2.60 10.44 -10.79
N THR A 104 1.80 9.86 -9.90
CA THR A 104 0.69 8.97 -10.29
C THR A 104 -0.69 9.51 -9.96
N GLY A 105 -0.79 10.51 -9.08
CA GLY A 105 -2.06 11.00 -8.56
C GLY A 105 -2.86 9.97 -7.76
N ARG A 106 -2.27 8.81 -7.37
CA ARG A 106 -2.92 7.76 -6.58
C ARG A 106 -3.02 8.10 -5.10
N PHE A 107 -3.47 9.32 -4.83
CA PHE A 107 -3.74 9.81 -3.50
C PHE A 107 -4.95 9.09 -2.94
N VAL A 108 -4.83 8.65 -1.69
CA VAL A 108 -5.96 8.14 -0.94
C VAL A 108 -6.37 9.28 0.00
N PRO A 109 -7.56 9.87 -0.19
CA PRO A 109 -7.90 11.15 0.41
C PRO A 109 -8.20 11.11 1.91
N ARG A 110 -8.19 9.93 2.52
CA ARG A 110 -8.55 9.72 3.92
C ARG A 110 -7.59 8.74 4.57
N ALA A 111 -7.41 8.87 5.89
CA ALA A 111 -6.69 7.91 6.71
C ALA A 111 -7.43 6.54 6.70
N LEU A 112 -7.06 5.64 5.78
CA LEU A 112 -7.54 4.24 5.72
C LEU A 112 -6.95 3.35 6.80
#